data_AF-A0A9E2AAJ4-F1
#
_entry.id   AF-A0A9E2AAJ4-F1
#
_cell.length_a   1.000
_cell.length_b   1.000
_cell.length_c   1.000
_cell.angle_alpha   90.00
_cell.angle_beta   90.00
_cell.angle_gamma   90.00
#
_symmetry.space_group_name_H-M   'P 1'
#
loop_
_entity.id
_entity.type
_entity.pdbx_description
1 polymer ?
#
loop_
_entity_poly.entity_id
_entity_poly.type
_entity_poly.pdbx_seq_one_letter_code
_entity_poly.pdbx_strand_id
1 'polypeptide(L)' 'MSGSADIGVIGLAVMGRNLIMNMNDHGFTVAAYNRT' A
#
# COMPACT_ATOMS: atom_id res chain seq x y z
N MET A 1 -6.85 8.29 15.91
CA MET A 1 -5.63 8.34 15.07
C MET A 1 -6.06 8.44 13.62
N SER A 2 -5.98 9.62 13.00
CA SER A 2 -6.08 9.71 11.54
C SER A 2 -4.77 9.14 11.00
N GLY A 3 -4.76 7.86 10.61
CA GLY A 3 -3.60 7.22 10.01
C GLY A 3 -3.40 7.82 8.62
N SER A 4 -2.60 8.88 8.53
CA SER A 4 -2.20 9.46 7.26
C SER A 4 -1.36 8.42 6.51
N ALA A 5 -1.89 7.90 5.42
CA ALA A 5 -1.10 7.11 4.48
C ALA A 5 -0.45 8.07 3.47
N ASP A 6 0.83 7.88 3.23
CA ASP A 6 1.59 8.65 2.23
C ASP A 6 1.21 8.24 0.81
N ILE A 7 0.79 6.98 0.62
CA ILE A 7 0.46 6.40 -0.68
C ILE A 7 -0.81 5.54 -0.57
N GLY A 8 -1.74 5.72 -1.50
CA GLY A 8 -2.94 4.89 -1.63
C GLY A 8 -2.85 3.95 -2.83
N VAL A 9 -2.98 2.64 -2.62
CA VAL A 9 -2.97 1.62 -3.67
C VAL A 9 -4.34 0.94 -3.73
N ILE A 10 -5.03 1.04 -4.87
CA ILE A 10 -6.30 0.36 -5.12
C ILE A 10 -6.08 -0.74 -6.15
N GLY A 11 -6.25 -2.00 -5.73
CA GLY A 11 -6.04 -3.19 -6.55
C GLY A 11 -4.80 -3.97 -6.16
N LEU A 12 -4.97 -4.92 -5.24
CA LEU A 12 -3.95 -5.93 -4.89
C LEU A 12 -4.05 -7.11 -5.86
N ALA A 13 -3.72 -6.87 -7.13
CA ALA A 13 -3.43 -7.98 -8.04
C ALA A 13 -2.10 -8.66 -7.62
N VAL A 14 -1.57 -9.56 -8.46
CA VAL A 14 -0.34 -10.33 -8.15
C VAL A 14 0.87 -9.42 -7.87
N MET A 15 0.95 -8.26 -8.53
CA MET A 15 2.05 -7.28 -8.38
C MET A 15 1.88 -6.33 -7.19
N GLY A 16 0.67 -6.17 -6.65
CA GLY A 16 0.38 -5.13 -5.65
C GLY A 16 1.12 -5.32 -4.33
N ARG A 17 1.29 -6.57 -3.89
CA ARG A 17 1.99 -6.89 -2.63
C ARG A 17 3.48 -6.54 -2.67
N ASN A 18 4.14 -6.82 -3.80
CA ASN A 18 5.57 -6.53 -3.96
C ASN A 18 5.84 -5.02 -3.95
N LEU A 19 4.95 -4.23 -4.55
CA LEU A 19 5.05 -2.77 -4.54
C LEU A 19 4.86 -2.19 -3.13
N ILE A 20 3.86 -2.68 -2.40
CA ILE A 20 3.57 -2.24 -1.02
C ILE A 20 4.73 -2.63 -0.09
N MET A 21 5.28 -3.84 -0.20
CA MET A 21 6.46 -4.24 0.57
C MET A 21 7.66 -3.35 0.27
N ASN A 22 7.92 -3.07 -1.01
CA ASN A 22 9.02 -2.18 -1.39
C ASN A 22 8.83 -0.77 -0.81
N MET A 23 7.62 -0.21 -0.87
CA MET A 23 7.32 1.11 -0.31
C MET A 23 7.44 1.13 1.23
N ASN A 24 7.00 0.06 1.89
CA ASN A 24 7.16 -0.11 3.34
C ASN A 24 8.63 -0.18 3.76
N ASP A 25 9.47 -0.86 2.98
CA ASP A 25 10.92 -0.94 3.24
C ASP A 25 11.63 0.43 3.07
N HIS A 26 11.06 1.33 2.26
CA HIS A 26 11.54 2.71 2.11
C HIS A 26 10.93 3.67 3.14
N GLY A 27 10.13 3.17 4.09
CA GLY A 27 9.56 3.96 5.19
C GLY A 27 8.28 4.74 4.83
N PHE A 28 7.62 4.41 3.72
CA PHE A 28 6.33 5.00 3.36
C PHE A 28 5.17 4.23 3.96
N THR A 29 4.17 4.96 4.47
CA THR A 29 2.92 4.37 4.94
C THR A 29 1.97 4.19 3.77
N VAL A 30 1.69 2.94 3.38
CA VAL A 30 0.83 2.65 2.22
C VAL A 30 -0.53 2.11 2.66
N ALA A 31 -1.61 2.80 2.29
CA ALA A 31 -2.97 2.31 2.44
C ALA A 31 -3.35 1.49 1.20
N ALA A 32 -3.67 0.21 1.39
CA ALA A 32 -4.07 -0.67 0.30
C ALA A 32 -5.55 -1.06 0.40
N TYR A 33 -6.27 -1.00 -0.72
CA TYR A 33 -7.66 -1.43 -0.81
C TYR A 33 -7.85 -2.37 -2.00
N ASN A 34 -8.47 -3.53 -1.76
CA ASN A 34 -8.86 -4.45 -2.82
C ASN A 34 -10.36 -4.66 -2.79
N ARG A 35 -10.99 -4.66 -3.97
CA ARG A 35 -12.45 -4.85 -4.10
C ARG A 35 -12.89 -6.32 -4.04
N THR A 36 -11.95 -7.25 -3.96
CA THR A 36 -12.15 -8.70 -3.96
C THR A 36 -11.54 -9.33 -2.72
#